data_AF-A0A8M1FFB9-F1
#
_entry.id   AF-A0A8M1FFB9-F1
#
_cell.length_a   1.000
_cell.length_b   1.000
_cell.length_c   1.000
_cell.angle_alpha   90.00
_cell.angle_beta   90.00
_cell.angle_gamma   90.00
#
_symmetry.space_group_name_H-M   'P 1'
#
loop_
_entity.id
_entity.type
_entity.pdbx_description
1 polymer ?
#
loop_
_entity_poly.entity_id
_entity_poly.type
_entity_poly.pdbx_seq_one_letter_code
_entity_poly.pdbx_strand_id
1 'polypeptide(L)'
;MEASELVAAPRGEEASCSSWGAGSSNTNLPIVSESVEIDDALYSRQRYVLGDTAMQKMAKSHVFLSGMGGLGLEIAKNLVLAGIKVSE
;
A
#
# COMPACT_ATOMS: atom_id res chain seq x y z
N MET A 1 -8.01 53.50 5.50
CA MET A 1 -8.65 52.31 4.89
C MET A 1 -7.78 52.00 3.69
N GLU A 2 -6.93 50.99 3.60
CA GLU A 2 -6.69 49.68 4.26
C GLU A 2 -5.24 49.35 3.81
N ALA A 3 -4.34 48.92 4.70
CA ALA A 3 -3.92 47.52 4.87
C ALA A 3 -3.38 46.89 3.56
N SER A 4 -2.23 46.22 3.46
CA SER A 4 -1.13 45.85 4.36
C SER A 4 -0.13 45.12 3.44
N GLU A 5 1.17 45.25 3.72
CA GLU A 5 2.24 44.60 2.97
C GLU A 5 2.09 43.07 2.94
N LEU A 6 2.21 42.46 1.75
CA LEU A 6 2.51 41.04 1.59
C LEU A 6 3.92 40.92 1.04
N VAL A 7 4.86 40.70 1.95
CA VAL A 7 6.25 40.32 1.66
C VAL A 7 6.24 38.98 0.90
N ALA A 8 6.69 39.01 -0.35
CA ALA A 8 6.87 37.81 -1.15
C ALA A 8 7.98 36.93 -0.54
N ALA A 9 7.64 35.68 -0.22
CA ALA A 9 8.59 34.68 0.25
C ALA A 9 9.68 34.41 -0.83
N PRO A 10 10.97 34.26 -0.44
CA PRO A 10 12.03 33.95 -1.39
C PRO A 10 11.82 32.54 -1.97
N ARG A 11 12.09 32.40 -3.28
CA ARG A 11 12.11 31.11 -3.99
C ARG A 11 13.14 30.18 -3.36
N GLY A 12 12.68 29.27 -2.51
CA GLY A 12 13.46 28.15 -2.02
C GLY A 12 13.58 27.09 -3.10
N GLU A 13 14.82 26.86 -3.53
CA GLU A 13 15.44 25.60 -3.94
C GLU A 13 14.53 24.51 -4.54
N GLU A 14 14.73 24.23 -5.83
CA GLU A 14 14.10 23.09 -6.50
C GLU A 14 14.49 21.80 -5.79
N ALA A 15 13.49 21.08 -5.26
CA ALA A 15 13.69 19.74 -4.73
C ALA A 15 14.10 18.82 -5.89
N SER A 16 15.40 18.58 -5.99
CA SER A 16 16.01 17.61 -6.90
C SER A 16 15.31 16.26 -6.74
N CYS A 17 14.64 15.81 -7.79
CA CYS A 17 14.01 14.50 -7.86
C CYS A 17 15.13 13.45 -7.83
N SER A 18 15.45 12.96 -6.64
CA SER A 18 16.41 11.88 -6.46
C SER A 18 15.89 10.63 -7.16
N SER A 19 16.63 10.27 -8.21
CA SER A 19 16.66 9.01 -8.95
C SER A 19 15.94 7.84 -8.26
N TRP A 20 14.98 7.24 -8.97
CA TRP A 20 14.37 5.98 -8.57
C TRP A 20 15.43 4.89 -8.66
N GLY A 21 16.08 4.59 -7.53
CA GLY A 21 17.06 3.51 -7.44
C GLY A 21 16.37 2.18 -7.74
N ALA A 22 16.88 1.45 -8.73
CA ALA A 22 16.46 0.09 -9.05
C ALA A 22 16.67 -0.79 -7.80
N GLY A 23 15.57 -1.33 -7.27
CA GLY A 23 15.58 -2.26 -6.14
C GLY A 23 16.43 -3.48 -6.47
N SER A 24 17.43 -3.73 -5.63
CA SER A 24 18.31 -4.89 -5.68
C SER A 24 17.51 -6.17 -5.37
N SER A 25 17.44 -7.10 -6.33
CA SER A 25 16.86 -8.43 -6.12
C SER A 25 17.92 -9.36 -5.55
N ASN A 26 17.85 -9.64 -4.25
CA ASN A 26 18.63 -10.71 -3.64
C ASN A 26 18.05 -12.07 -4.08
N THR A 27 18.79 -12.80 -4.93
CA THR A 27 18.49 -14.20 -5.26
C THR A 27 18.94 -15.11 -4.12
N ASN A 28 18.20 -15.12 -3.02
CA ASN A 28 18.22 -16.25 -2.09
C ASN A 28 16.82 -16.85 -2.15
N LEU A 29 16.68 -18.02 -2.77
CA LEU A 29 15.42 -18.76 -2.83
C LEU A 29 15.39 -19.75 -1.66
N PRO A 30 14.64 -19.50 -0.58
CA PRO A 30 14.38 -20.53 0.40
C PRO A 30 13.13 -21.32 -0.01
N ILE A 31 13.20 -22.61 0.31
CA ILE A 31 12.13 -23.60 0.45
C ILE A 31 10.70 -23.03 0.32
N VAL A 32 9.96 -23.52 -0.67
CA VAL A 32 8.53 -23.24 -0.89
C VAL A 32 7.70 -23.83 0.24
N SER A 33 7.65 -23.12 1.36
CA SER A 33 6.44 -23.05 2.16
C SER A 33 5.53 -22.03 1.49
N GLU A 34 4.24 -22.34 1.27
CA GLU A 34 3.21 -21.36 0.88
C GLU A 34 2.94 -20.34 2.02
N SER A 35 3.99 -19.68 2.49
CA SER A 35 3.89 -18.42 3.20
C SER A 35 3.72 -17.35 2.14
N VAL A 36 2.52 -16.76 2.08
CA VAL A 36 2.33 -15.52 1.33
C VAL A 36 3.30 -14.50 1.92
N GLU A 37 4.38 -14.22 1.20
CA GLU A 37 5.31 -13.17 1.58
C GLU A 37 4.60 -11.83 1.38
N ILE A 38 4.42 -11.10 2.47
CA ILE A 38 3.79 -9.78 2.43
C ILE A 38 4.86 -8.78 1.97
N ASP A 39 4.69 -8.23 0.77
CA ASP A 39 5.57 -7.20 0.21
C ASP A 39 5.59 -5.96 1.12
N ASP A 40 6.76 -5.68 1.70
CA ASP A 40 6.92 -4.57 2.63
C ASP A 40 6.87 -3.20 1.97
N ALA A 41 7.36 -3.08 0.73
CA ALA A 41 7.30 -1.81 0.02
C ALA A 41 5.84 -1.40 -0.25
N LEU A 42 4.99 -2.37 -0.60
CA LEU A 42 3.58 -2.13 -0.89
C LEU A 42 2.71 -2.03 0.37
N TYR A 43 2.95 -2.88 1.38
CA TYR A 43 2.07 -3.02 2.54
C TYR A 43 2.64 -2.49 3.86
N SER A 44 3.80 -1.82 3.86
CA SER A 44 4.45 -1.24 5.06
C SER A 44 3.47 -0.54 6.01
N ARG A 45 2.61 0.33 5.48
CA ARG A 45 1.60 1.07 6.27
C ARG A 45 0.60 0.16 6.96
N GLN A 46 0.17 -0.91 6.29
CA GLN A 46 -0.80 -1.86 6.84
C GLN A 46 -0.12 -2.80 7.85
N ARG A 47 1.12 -3.22 7.55
CA ARG A 47 1.94 -4.07 8.39
C ARG A 47 2.26 -3.44 9.74
N TYR A 48 2.56 -2.15 9.82
CA TYR A 48 2.85 -1.49 11.10
C TYR A 48 1.65 -1.43 12.04
N VAL A 49 0.42 -1.54 11.52
CA VAL A 49 -0.80 -1.51 12.31
C VAL A 49 -1.27 -2.93 12.66
N LEU A 50 -1.26 -3.84 11.69
CA LEU A 50 -1.80 -5.19 11.84
C LEU A 50 -0.77 -6.21 12.33
N GLY A 51 0.50 -6.06 11.93
CA GLY A 51 1.57 -7.02 12.12
C GLY A 51 1.52 -8.20 11.13
N ASP A 52 2.66 -8.88 10.96
CA ASP A 52 2.85 -9.95 9.97
C ASP A 52 1.85 -11.10 10.12
N THR A 53 1.59 -11.54 11.34
CA THR A 53 0.72 -12.69 11.59
C THR A 53 -0.73 -12.43 11.15
N ALA A 54 -1.24 -11.22 11.41
CA ALA A 54 -2.60 -10.87 11.02
C ALA A 54 -2.72 -10.70 9.50
N MET A 55 -1.72 -10.08 8.87
CA MET A 55 -1.68 -9.91 7.42
C MET A 55 -1.57 -11.24 6.67
N GLN A 56 -0.76 -12.19 7.15
CA GLN A 56 -0.68 -13.53 6.56
C GLN A 56 -2.01 -14.29 6.66
N LYS A 57 -2.74 -14.16 7.78
CA LYS A 57 -4.08 -14.73 7.93
C LYS A 57 -5.08 -14.09 6.95
N MET A 58 -5.00 -12.78 6.78
CA MET A 58 -5.85 -12.04 5.84
C MET A 58 -5.60 -12.48 4.39
N ALA A 59 -4.33 -12.58 3.98
CA ALA A 59 -3.96 -13.01 2.63
C ALA A 59 -4.42 -14.44 2.29
N LYS A 60 -4.52 -15.32 3.30
CA LYS A 60 -5.02 -16.70 3.16
C LYS A 60 -6.53 -16.83 3.33
N SER A 61 -7.25 -15.74 3.60
CA SER A 61 -8.69 -15.79 3.83
C SER A 61 -9.47 -15.96 2.52
N HIS A 62 -10.59 -16.68 2.60
CA HIS A 62 -11.54 -16.80 1.49
C HIS A 62 -12.77 -15.96 1.81
N VAL A 63 -13.10 -15.04 0.90
CA VAL A 63 -14.21 -14.09 1.07
C VAL A 63 -15.21 -14.25 -0.07
N PHE A 64 -16.46 -14.56 0.26
CA PHE A 64 -17.56 -14.51 -0.71
C PHE A 64 -18.26 -13.15 -0.59
N LEU A 65 -18.22 -12.37 -1.67
CA LEU A 65 -18.89 -11.08 -1.75
C LEU A 65 -20.19 -11.21 -2.55
N SER A 66 -21.33 -10.96 -1.91
CA SER A 66 -22.65 -10.99 -2.55
C SER A 66 -23.24 -9.59 -2.69
N GLY A 67 -23.68 -9.26 -3.90
CA GLY A 67 -24.22 -7.94 -4.25
C GLY A 67 -23.15 -6.98 -4.78
N MET A 68 -23.26 -6.60 -6.06
CA MET A 68 -22.29 -5.75 -6.78
C MET A 68 -22.83 -4.35 -7.10
N GLY A 69 -23.67 -3.80 -6.21
CA GLY A 69 -24.07 -2.38 -6.27
C GLY A 69 -22.94 -1.45 -5.82
N GLY A 70 -23.24 -0.15 -5.64
CA GLY A 70 -22.23 0.85 -5.28
C GLY A 70 -21.39 0.51 -4.04
N LEU A 71 -22.02 -0.01 -2.98
CA LEU A 71 -21.32 -0.48 -1.78
C LEU A 71 -20.48 -1.72 -2.05
N GLY A 72 -21.01 -2.67 -2.83
CA GLY A 72 -20.29 -3.90 -3.17
C GLY A 72 -18.98 -3.61 -3.91
N LEU A 73 -18.98 -2.64 -4.82
CA LEU A 73 -17.79 -2.20 -5.53
C LEU A 73 -16.75 -1.55 -4.60
N GLU A 74 -17.19 -0.72 -3.66
CA GLU A 74 -16.31 -0.09 -2.67
C GLU A 74 -15.69 -1.11 -1.71
N ILE A 75 -16.47 -2.12 -1.30
CA ILE A 75 -15.97 -3.26 -0.52
C ILE A 75 -14.97 -4.07 -1.33
N ALA A 76 -15.27 -4.40 -2.59
CA ALA A 76 -14.37 -5.12 -3.47
C ALA A 76 -13.03 -4.39 -3.65
N LYS A 77 -13.07 -3.06 -3.84
CA LYS A 77 -11.87 -2.22 -3.87
C LYS A 77 -11.03 -2.41 -2.61
N ASN A 78 -11.65 -2.35 -1.43
CA ASN A 78 -10.94 -2.50 -0.17
C ASN A 78 -10.36 -3.91 0.03
N LEU A 79 -11.05 -4.98 -0.41
CA LEU A 79 -10.53 -6.35 -0.36
C LEU A 79 -9.25 -6.51 -1.20
N VAL A 80 -9.26 -5.94 -2.42
CA VAL A 80 -8.08 -5.96 -3.31
C VAL A 80 -6.93 -5.15 -2.71
N LEU A 81 -7.21 -3.94 -2.19
CA LEU A 81 -6.18 -3.10 -1.55
C LEU A 81 -5.61 -3.72 -0.26
N ALA A 82 -6.37 -4.59 0.40
CA ALA A 82 -5.93 -5.35 1.56
C ALA A 82 -5.11 -6.61 1.21
N GLY A 83 -4.93 -6.92 -0.09
CA GLY A 83 -4.16 -8.08 -0.53
C GLY A 83 -4.86 -9.42 -0.31
N ILE A 84 -6.19 -9.43 -0.23
CA ILE A 84 -6.97 -10.67 -0.13
C ILE A 84 -7.02 -11.32 -1.51
N LYS A 85 -6.65 -12.61 -1.60
CA LYS A 85 -6.66 -13.36 -2.85
C LYS A 85 -8.10 -13.51 -3.36
N VAL A 86 -8.31 -13.14 -4.62
CA VAL A 86 -9.52 -13.51 -5.36
C VAL A 86 -9.35 -14.97 -5.80
N SER A 87 -10.27 -15.84 -5.40
CA SER A 87 -10.26 -17.24 -5.84
C SER A 87 -10.55 -17.31 -7.34
N GLU A 88 -9.77 -18.10 -8.07
CA GLU A 88 -10.02 -18.48 -9.47
C GLU A 88 -11.16 -19.50 -9.58
#